data_AF-Q79IR6-F1
#
_entry.id   AF-Q79IR6-F1
#
_cell.length_a   1.000
_cell.length_b   1.000
_cell.length_c   1.000
_cell.angle_alpha   90.00
_cell.angle_beta   90.00
_cell.angle_gamma   90.00
#
_symmetry.space_group_name_H-M   'P 1'
#
loop_
_entity.id
_entity.type
_entity.pdbx_description
1 polymer ?
#
loop_
_entity_poly.entity_id
_entity_poly.type
_entity_poly.pdbx_seq_one_letter_code
_entity_poly.pdbx_strand_id
1 'polypeptide(L)'
;MNRWKDSVMKTQTVQHAAPMAKERATLSHILSKRVEGLIGSVLPEIEQGAPIHTALELTDNDLMKLIVASFISKNSRVSPREMNKIKRRIEGTFSFYDLLKSLGGTIRVNEVASLLNVTRQTVHNYIKRNELLAVKPGNEFLFPIFQFDNDGISSEFQKILKLLPDDISPVTKISFFTSTVVEKENKSIIDILKTNNITSNTLSIIRNRARVFGRQMG
;
A
#
# COMPACT_ATOMS: atom_id res chain seq x y z
N MET A 1 -27.44 22.94 -54.64
CA MET A 1 -26.57 21.74 -54.71
C MET A 1 -25.14 22.20 -54.42
N ASN A 2 -24.65 22.08 -53.19
CA ASN A 2 -23.24 22.38 -52.91
C ASN A 2 -22.72 21.51 -51.76
N ARG A 3 -21.58 20.91 -52.06
CA ARG A 3 -21.08 19.62 -51.59
C ARG A 3 -19.76 19.88 -50.88
N TRP A 4 -19.79 20.48 -49.69
CA TRP A 4 -18.57 20.93 -48.97
C TRP A 4 -18.73 20.99 -47.44
N LYS A 5 -19.25 19.94 -46.78
CA LYS A 5 -19.28 19.87 -45.30
C LYS A 5 -18.53 18.70 -44.65
N ASP A 6 -17.81 17.88 -45.42
CA ASP A 6 -17.17 16.67 -44.88
C ASP A 6 -15.63 16.72 -44.81
N SER A 7 -15.02 17.89 -44.61
CA SER A 7 -13.55 17.99 -44.55
C SER A 7 -12.99 18.94 -43.49
N VAL A 8 -13.50 18.88 -42.25
CA VAL A 8 -12.82 19.56 -41.11
C VAL A 8 -12.94 18.78 -39.78
N MET A 9 -12.96 17.45 -39.81
CA MET A 9 -12.86 16.65 -38.57
C MET A 9 -12.06 15.38 -38.82
N LYS A 10 -10.72 15.47 -38.90
CA LYS A 10 -9.78 14.34 -38.73
C LYS A 10 -8.30 14.73 -38.79
N THR A 11 -7.84 15.75 -38.05
CA THR A 11 -6.38 16.02 -37.99
C THR A 11 -5.95 16.78 -36.73
N GLN A 12 -6.32 16.28 -35.53
CA GLN A 12 -5.72 16.82 -34.30
C GLN A 12 -5.47 15.83 -33.16
N THR A 13 -5.65 14.51 -33.38
CA THR A 13 -5.49 13.51 -32.31
C THR A 13 -4.23 12.65 -32.44
N VAL A 14 -3.41 12.80 -33.48
CA VAL A 14 -2.29 11.88 -33.77
C VAL A 14 -0.91 12.42 -33.33
N GLN A 15 -0.75 13.73 -33.12
CA GLN A 15 0.59 14.32 -32.92
C GLN A 15 1.07 14.41 -31.45
N HIS A 16 0.22 14.19 -30.44
CA HIS A 16 0.62 14.28 -29.02
C HIS A 16 1.01 12.97 -28.34
N ALA A 17 0.71 11.80 -28.92
CA ALA A 17 1.02 10.50 -28.29
C ALA A 17 2.46 10.02 -28.54
N ALA A 18 3.02 10.31 -29.73
CA ALA A 18 4.35 9.87 -30.15
C ALA A 18 5.53 10.49 -29.35
N PRO A 19 5.52 11.79 -28.98
CA PRO A 19 6.58 12.40 -28.17
C PRO A 19 6.64 11.79 -26.76
N MET A 20 5.48 11.61 -26.12
CA MET A 20 5.36 11.04 -24.78
C MET A 20 5.83 9.58 -24.71
N ALA A 21 5.59 8.79 -25.77
CA ALA A 21 6.08 7.42 -25.86
C ALA A 21 7.61 7.37 -25.96
N LYS A 22 8.21 8.25 -26.77
CA LYS A 22 9.67 8.35 -26.92
C LYS A 22 10.34 8.82 -25.63
N GLU A 23 9.79 9.84 -24.96
CA GLU A 23 10.30 10.33 -23.68
C GLU A 23 10.23 9.26 -22.58
N ARG A 24 9.13 8.50 -22.50
CA ARG A 24 9.01 7.36 -21.56
C ARG A 24 10.05 6.28 -21.84
N ALA A 25 10.29 5.96 -23.11
CA ALA A 25 11.32 4.99 -23.49
C ALA A 25 12.73 5.47 -23.12
N THR A 26 13.03 6.75 -23.34
CA THR A 26 14.30 7.36 -22.93
C THR A 26 14.47 7.33 -21.40
N LEU A 27 13.44 7.70 -20.66
CA LEU A 27 13.45 7.64 -19.20
C LEU A 27 13.68 6.20 -18.69
N SER A 28 12.97 5.23 -19.25
CA SER A 28 13.14 3.81 -18.90
C SER A 28 14.59 3.36 -19.11
N HIS A 29 15.19 3.69 -20.25
CA HIS A 29 16.57 3.33 -20.55
C HIS A 29 17.56 3.95 -19.55
N ILE A 30 17.39 5.24 -19.22
CA ILE A 30 18.23 5.94 -18.24
C ILE A 30 18.10 5.30 -16.86
N LEU A 31 16.88 5.01 -16.42
CA LEU A 31 16.62 4.39 -15.12
C LEU A 31 17.23 2.99 -15.05
N SER A 32 17.08 2.16 -16.08
CA SER A 32 17.68 0.83 -16.13
C SER A 32 19.19 0.88 -15.93
N LYS A 33 19.91 1.73 -16.68
CA LYS A 33 21.37 1.89 -16.51
C LYS A 33 21.76 2.36 -15.10
N ARG A 34 20.97 3.24 -14.50
CA ARG A 34 21.23 3.71 -13.12
C ARG A 34 20.98 2.62 -12.09
N VAL A 35 19.95 1.80 -12.29
CA VAL A 35 19.66 0.65 -11.41
C VAL A 35 20.77 -0.39 -11.52
N GLU A 36 21.22 -0.72 -12.74
CA GLU A 36 22.39 -1.60 -12.96
C GLU A 36 23.63 -1.08 -12.23
N GLY A 37 23.93 0.21 -12.37
CA GLY A 37 25.06 0.84 -11.66
C GLY A 37 24.90 0.81 -10.13
N LEU A 38 23.69 1.03 -9.61
CA LEU A 38 23.40 0.95 -8.18
C LEU A 38 23.60 -0.47 -7.64
N ILE A 39 23.04 -1.47 -8.32
CA ILE A 39 23.19 -2.89 -7.96
C ILE A 39 24.66 -3.27 -8.02
N GLY A 40 25.35 -2.98 -9.13
CA GLY A 40 26.78 -3.26 -9.29
C GLY A 40 27.63 -2.63 -8.18
N SER A 41 27.22 -1.48 -7.66
CA SER A 41 27.93 -0.84 -6.56
C SER A 41 27.80 -1.58 -5.22
N VAL A 42 26.73 -2.34 -4.97
CA VAL A 42 26.49 -3.03 -3.67
C VAL A 42 26.77 -4.53 -3.73
N LEU A 43 27.07 -5.07 -4.91
CA LEU A 43 27.42 -6.49 -5.08
C LEU A 43 28.59 -6.93 -4.20
N PRO A 44 29.71 -6.18 -4.05
CA PRO A 44 30.83 -6.62 -3.22
C PRO A 44 30.44 -6.86 -1.76
N GLU A 45 29.54 -6.04 -1.20
CA GLU A 45 29.02 -6.22 0.15
C GLU A 45 28.07 -7.43 0.27
N ILE A 46 27.31 -7.74 -0.78
CA ILE A 46 26.42 -8.91 -0.83
C ILE A 46 27.26 -10.20 -0.92
N GLU A 47 28.25 -10.23 -1.80
CA GLU A 47 29.14 -11.38 -2.02
C GLU A 47 29.95 -11.76 -0.78
N GLN A 48 30.32 -10.77 0.05
CA GLN A 48 31.02 -11.00 1.32
C GLN A 48 30.12 -11.60 2.42
N GLY A 49 28.79 -11.50 2.29
CA GLY A 49 27.85 -11.78 3.38
C GLY A 49 26.88 -12.95 3.17
N ALA A 50 26.71 -13.46 1.94
CA ALA A 50 25.74 -14.51 1.64
C ALA A 50 26.33 -15.61 0.73
N PRO A 51 26.12 -16.90 1.04
CA PRO A 51 26.56 -17.97 0.14
C PRO A 51 25.69 -18.04 -1.13
N ILE A 52 26.28 -18.47 -2.24
CA ILE A 52 25.71 -18.43 -3.60
C ILE A 52 24.30 -19.08 -3.70
N HIS A 53 24.04 -20.15 -2.94
CA HIS A 53 22.74 -20.85 -2.95
C HIS A 53 21.61 -20.01 -2.35
N THR A 54 21.92 -19.07 -1.45
CA THR A 54 20.92 -18.20 -0.83
C THR A 54 20.31 -17.26 -1.85
N ALA A 55 21.08 -16.75 -2.82
CA ALA A 55 20.60 -15.76 -3.79
C ALA A 55 19.58 -16.30 -4.80
N LEU A 56 19.64 -17.60 -5.11
CA LEU A 56 18.72 -18.26 -6.05
C LEU A 56 17.35 -18.59 -5.44
N GLU A 57 17.27 -18.63 -4.11
CA GLU A 57 16.04 -18.99 -3.37
C GLU A 57 15.30 -17.75 -2.83
N LEU A 58 15.87 -16.55 -2.98
CA LEU A 58 15.24 -15.32 -2.50
C LEU A 58 13.99 -15.01 -3.32
N THR A 59 12.91 -14.67 -2.63
CA THR A 59 11.78 -13.98 -3.24
C THR A 59 12.22 -12.57 -3.69
N ASP A 60 11.48 -11.95 -4.61
CA ASP A 60 11.74 -10.56 -5.02
C ASP A 60 11.80 -9.59 -3.82
N ASN A 61 10.95 -9.80 -2.82
CA ASN A 61 10.96 -8.99 -1.59
C ASN A 61 12.24 -9.21 -0.79
N ASP A 62 12.69 -10.46 -0.63
CA ASP A 62 13.90 -10.76 0.14
C ASP A 62 15.17 -10.29 -0.58
N LEU A 63 15.19 -10.38 -1.91
CA LEU A 63 16.23 -9.78 -2.73
C LEU A 63 16.27 -8.26 -2.56
N MET A 64 15.12 -7.59 -2.60
CA MET A 64 15.05 -6.13 -2.39
C MET A 64 15.50 -5.73 -0.98
N LYS A 65 15.11 -6.48 0.06
CA LYS A 65 15.58 -6.23 1.43
C LYS A 65 17.10 -6.34 1.54
N LEU A 66 17.69 -7.35 0.89
CA LEU A 66 19.14 -7.56 0.85
C LEU A 66 19.84 -6.38 0.16
N ILE A 67 19.38 -5.99 -1.04
CA ILE A 67 19.95 -4.87 -1.80
C ILE A 67 19.91 -3.57 -0.97
N VAL A 68 18.77 -3.25 -0.35
CA VAL A 68 18.64 -2.03 0.47
C VAL A 68 19.54 -2.09 1.70
N ALA A 69 19.62 -3.23 2.40
CA ALA A 69 20.47 -3.39 3.56
C ALA A 69 21.97 -3.23 3.21
N SER A 70 22.40 -3.79 2.08
CA SER A 70 23.78 -3.66 1.58
C SER A 70 24.08 -2.23 1.15
N PHE A 71 23.15 -1.56 0.46
CA PHE A 71 23.29 -0.16 0.10
C PHE A 71 23.48 0.75 1.31
N ILE A 72 22.69 0.53 2.38
CA ILE A 72 22.82 1.32 3.61
C ILE A 72 24.14 1.00 4.28
N SER A 73 24.50 -0.28 4.43
CA SER A 73 25.76 -0.70 5.08
C SER A 73 26.99 -0.11 4.40
N LYS A 74 26.99 -0.06 3.05
CA LYS A 74 28.06 0.55 2.27
C LYS A 74 28.17 2.06 2.47
N ASN A 75 27.04 2.76 2.39
CA ASN A 75 27.03 4.23 2.33
C ASN A 75 26.94 4.91 3.69
N SER A 76 26.88 4.16 4.79
CA SER A 76 26.68 4.73 6.11
C SER A 76 27.57 4.05 7.15
N ARG A 77 28.27 4.86 7.96
CA ARG A 77 29.00 4.38 9.14
C ARG A 77 28.02 4.20 10.30
N VAL A 78 27.10 3.25 10.12
CA VAL A 78 26.00 2.99 11.07
C VAL A 78 26.43 1.91 12.04
N SER A 79 26.14 2.11 13.33
CA SER A 79 26.43 1.10 14.34
C SER A 79 25.64 -0.19 14.09
N PRO A 80 26.11 -1.37 14.54
CA PRO A 80 25.35 -2.63 14.38
C PRO A 80 23.93 -2.55 14.95
N ARG A 81 23.75 -1.81 16.05
CA ARG A 81 22.44 -1.60 16.70
C ARG A 81 21.48 -0.81 15.80
N GLU A 82 21.94 0.28 15.22
CA GLU A 82 21.14 1.10 14.31
C GLU A 82 20.86 0.36 13.00
N MET A 83 21.83 -0.38 12.48
CA MET A 83 21.65 -1.23 11.31
C MET A 83 20.54 -2.26 11.54
N ASN A 84 20.54 -2.91 12.70
CA ASN A 84 19.46 -3.83 13.08
C ASN A 84 18.09 -3.15 13.18
N LYS A 85 18.02 -1.90 13.67
CA LYS A 85 16.77 -1.13 13.66
C LYS A 85 16.29 -0.83 12.23
N ILE A 86 17.20 -0.48 11.33
CA ILE A 86 16.90 -0.23 9.92
C ILE A 86 16.39 -1.52 9.25
N LYS A 87 17.11 -2.63 9.40
CA LYS A 87 16.69 -3.94 8.87
C LYS A 87 15.29 -4.33 9.34
N ARG A 88 14.98 -4.16 10.63
CA ARG A 88 13.64 -4.42 11.18
C ARG A 88 12.55 -3.52 10.57
N ARG A 89 12.87 -2.25 10.27
CA ARG A 89 11.92 -1.32 9.61
C ARG A 89 11.68 -1.71 8.15
N ILE A 90 12.71 -2.11 7.43
CA ILE A 90 12.60 -2.62 6.06
C ILE A 90 11.73 -3.87 6.08
N GLU A 91 12.06 -4.85 6.93
CA GLU A 91 11.28 -6.08 7.09
C GLU A 91 9.80 -5.77 7.35
N GLY A 92 9.52 -4.99 8.40
CA GLY A 92 8.15 -4.62 8.76
C GLY A 92 7.40 -3.88 7.65
N THR A 93 8.10 -3.12 6.80
CA THR A 93 7.49 -2.45 5.65
C THR A 93 7.05 -3.47 4.60
N PHE A 94 7.91 -4.42 4.22
CA PHE A 94 7.56 -5.46 3.26
C PHE A 94 6.45 -6.37 3.81
N SER A 95 6.58 -6.84 5.06
CA SER A 95 5.55 -7.69 5.69
C SER A 95 4.19 -7.00 5.75
N PHE A 96 4.16 -5.68 5.94
CA PHE A 96 2.92 -4.91 5.93
C PHE A 96 2.25 -4.88 4.55
N TYR A 97 3.01 -4.71 3.46
CA TYR A 97 2.43 -4.74 2.11
C TYR A 97 2.06 -6.15 1.66
N ASP A 98 2.78 -7.18 2.10
CA ASP A 98 2.38 -8.58 1.90
C ASP A 98 1.09 -8.92 2.64
N LEU A 99 0.90 -8.39 3.85
CA LEU A 99 -0.37 -8.45 4.57
C LEU A 99 -1.50 -7.76 3.80
N LEU A 100 -1.27 -6.56 3.25
CA LEU A 100 -2.29 -5.92 2.41
C LEU A 100 -2.63 -6.76 1.18
N LYS A 101 -1.64 -7.38 0.54
CA LYS A 101 -1.83 -8.30 -0.58
C LYS A 101 -2.67 -9.51 -0.18
N SER A 102 -2.40 -10.14 0.95
CA SER A 102 -3.19 -11.29 1.44
C SER A 102 -4.62 -10.92 1.81
N LEU A 103 -4.87 -9.66 2.18
CA LEU A 103 -6.21 -9.12 2.44
C LEU A 103 -6.99 -8.70 1.18
N GLY A 104 -6.49 -9.06 -0.01
CA GLY A 104 -7.10 -8.75 -1.31
C GLY A 104 -6.43 -7.61 -2.06
N GLY A 105 -5.40 -6.98 -1.49
CA GLY A 105 -4.63 -5.91 -2.12
C GLY A 105 -5.19 -4.51 -1.89
N THR A 106 -4.79 -3.59 -2.76
CA THR A 106 -5.15 -2.17 -2.68
C THR A 106 -5.55 -1.63 -4.04
N ILE A 107 -6.44 -0.64 -4.06
CA ILE A 107 -6.82 0.12 -5.25
C ILE A 107 -6.39 1.58 -5.13
N ARG A 108 -6.25 2.31 -6.25
CA ARG A 108 -5.88 3.75 -6.24
C ARG A 108 -7.09 4.66 -6.13
N VAL A 109 -6.83 5.95 -5.90
CA VAL A 109 -7.88 6.97 -5.75
C VAL A 109 -8.86 7.02 -6.92
N ASN A 110 -8.40 6.76 -8.15
CA ASN A 110 -9.27 6.75 -9.34
C ASN A 110 -10.23 5.56 -9.32
N GLU A 111 -9.73 4.41 -8.90
CA GLU A 111 -10.50 3.17 -8.82
C GLU A 111 -11.54 3.30 -7.70
N VAL A 112 -11.18 3.89 -6.56
CA VAL A 112 -12.14 4.21 -5.48
C VAL A 112 -13.20 5.21 -5.94
N ALA A 113 -12.80 6.28 -6.64
CA ALA A 113 -13.72 7.28 -7.16
C ALA A 113 -14.76 6.65 -8.10
N SER A 114 -14.31 5.78 -9.00
CA SER A 114 -15.19 5.01 -9.88
C SER A 114 -16.07 4.03 -9.12
N LEU A 115 -15.50 3.27 -8.17
CA LEU A 115 -16.21 2.28 -7.35
C LEU A 115 -17.38 2.92 -6.58
N LEU A 116 -17.14 4.09 -5.99
CA LEU A 116 -18.12 4.81 -5.17
C LEU A 116 -18.99 5.78 -5.98
N ASN A 117 -18.75 5.91 -7.28
CA ASN A 117 -19.37 6.91 -8.16
C ASN A 117 -19.27 8.35 -7.60
N VAL A 118 -18.08 8.75 -7.16
CA VAL A 118 -17.79 10.08 -6.59
C VAL A 118 -16.54 10.70 -7.22
N THR A 119 -16.28 11.97 -6.91
CA THR A 119 -15.04 12.63 -7.32
C THR A 119 -13.83 12.21 -6.47
N ARG A 120 -12.61 12.35 -7.00
CA ARG A 120 -11.37 12.17 -6.22
C ARG A 120 -11.32 13.07 -4.98
N GLN A 121 -11.85 14.29 -5.09
CA GLN A 121 -11.94 15.22 -3.96
C GLN A 121 -12.82 14.67 -2.85
N THR A 122 -13.94 14.03 -3.20
CA THR A 122 -14.81 13.34 -2.25
C THR A 122 -14.08 12.19 -1.58
N VAL A 123 -13.28 11.41 -2.32
CA VAL A 123 -12.44 10.34 -1.74
C VAL A 123 -11.45 10.90 -0.71
N HIS A 124 -10.76 12.00 -1.03
CA HIS A 124 -9.87 12.66 -0.08
C HIS A 124 -10.61 13.19 1.15
N ASN A 125 -11.85 13.67 0.99
CA ASN A 125 -12.68 14.09 2.10
C ASN A 125 -13.07 12.90 3.01
N TYR A 126 -13.29 11.69 2.45
CA TYR A 126 -13.51 10.49 3.25
C TYR A 126 -12.30 10.16 4.14
N ILE A 127 -11.07 10.29 3.62
CA ILE A 127 -9.85 10.12 4.44
C ILE A 127 -9.81 11.15 5.58
N LYS A 128 -10.06 12.43 5.27
CA LYS A 128 -10.04 13.52 6.26
C LYS A 128 -11.08 13.35 7.37
N ARG A 129 -12.23 12.74 7.06
CA ARG A 129 -13.29 12.45 8.04
C ARG A 129 -13.13 11.10 8.75
N ASN A 130 -11.97 10.44 8.58
CA ASN A 130 -11.71 9.12 9.12
C ASN A 130 -12.81 8.10 8.72
N GLU A 131 -13.32 8.23 7.49
CA GLU A 131 -14.36 7.39 6.89
C GLU A 131 -13.79 6.31 5.96
N LEU A 132 -12.50 6.42 5.63
CA LEU A 132 -11.81 5.55 4.70
C LEU A 132 -10.32 5.49 5.08
N LEU A 133 -9.72 4.31 4.99
CA LEU A 133 -8.29 4.10 5.22
C LEU A 133 -7.51 4.15 3.92
N ALA A 134 -6.39 4.87 3.98
CA ALA A 134 -5.41 4.89 2.92
C ALA A 134 -4.01 4.84 3.50
N VAL A 135 -3.15 4.04 2.86
CA VAL A 135 -1.71 4.09 3.08
C VAL A 135 -1.08 4.88 1.93
N LYS A 136 0.05 5.54 2.20
CA LYS A 136 0.69 6.42 1.22
C LYS A 136 2.17 6.06 1.03
N PRO A 137 2.50 4.96 0.33
CA PRO A 137 3.88 4.72 -0.10
C PRO A 137 4.30 5.84 -1.07
N GLY A 138 5.25 6.67 -0.63
CA GLY A 138 5.69 7.82 -1.41
C GLY A 138 4.56 8.84 -1.60
N ASN A 139 4.14 9.07 -2.85
CA ASN A 139 3.18 10.13 -3.20
C ASN A 139 1.80 9.65 -3.62
N GLU A 140 1.54 8.34 -3.64
CA GLU A 140 0.28 7.77 -4.10
C GLU A 140 -0.54 7.20 -2.93
N PHE A 141 -1.84 7.48 -2.90
CA PHE A 141 -2.75 6.87 -1.95
C PHE A 141 -3.20 5.50 -2.44
N LEU A 142 -2.97 4.48 -1.62
CA LEU A 142 -3.44 3.13 -1.81
C LEU A 142 -4.50 2.80 -0.75
N PHE A 143 -5.62 2.27 -1.22
CA PHE A 143 -6.80 2.01 -0.42
C PHE A 143 -6.98 0.49 -0.30
N PRO A 144 -6.83 -0.10 0.90
CA PRO A 144 -7.02 -1.54 1.07
C PRO A 144 -8.41 -1.99 0.63
N ILE A 145 -8.51 -3.10 -0.11
CA ILE A 145 -9.78 -3.56 -0.69
C ILE A 145 -10.79 -4.00 0.37
N PHE A 146 -10.31 -4.54 1.50
CA PHE A 146 -11.17 -5.08 2.56
C PHE A 146 -12.17 -4.08 3.17
N GLN A 147 -11.98 -2.77 2.96
CA GLN A 147 -12.88 -1.74 3.49
C GLN A 147 -14.14 -1.53 2.64
N PHE A 148 -14.22 -2.19 1.48
CA PHE A 148 -15.33 -2.09 0.54
C PHE A 148 -16.16 -3.38 0.56
N ASP A 149 -17.46 -3.23 0.33
CA ASP A 149 -18.41 -4.29 0.01
C ASP A 149 -19.01 -4.05 -1.40
N ASN A 150 -20.02 -4.84 -1.77
CA ASN A 150 -20.67 -4.71 -3.09
C ASN A 150 -21.37 -3.35 -3.28
N ASP A 151 -21.70 -2.66 -2.18
CA ASP A 151 -22.52 -1.44 -2.16
C ASP A 151 -21.69 -0.17 -1.88
N GLY A 152 -20.37 -0.32 -1.70
CA GLY A 152 -19.45 0.80 -1.51
C GLY A 152 -18.54 0.60 -0.29
N ILE A 153 -18.48 1.59 0.59
CA ILE A 153 -17.68 1.50 1.83
C ILE A 153 -18.48 0.68 2.84
N SER A 154 -17.86 -0.37 3.41
CA SER A 154 -18.50 -1.19 4.42
C SER A 154 -18.95 -0.35 5.62
N SER A 155 -20.27 -0.38 5.89
CA SER A 155 -20.91 0.43 6.93
C SER A 155 -20.32 0.15 8.32
N GLU A 156 -20.14 -1.13 8.67
CA GLU A 156 -19.59 -1.52 9.97
C GLU A 156 -18.10 -1.19 10.09
N PHE A 157 -17.33 -1.39 9.02
CA PHE A 157 -15.95 -0.93 8.97
C PHE A 157 -15.85 0.57 9.25
N GLN A 158 -16.65 1.38 8.55
CA GLN A 158 -16.64 2.84 8.70
C GLN A 158 -17.02 3.27 10.11
N LYS A 159 -18.04 2.64 10.72
CA LYS A 159 -18.45 2.90 12.12
C LYS A 159 -17.32 2.60 13.09
N ILE A 160 -16.59 1.50 12.89
CA ILE A 160 -15.47 1.11 13.77
C ILE A 160 -14.26 2.03 13.55
N LEU A 161 -13.96 2.39 12.31
CA LEU A 161 -12.85 3.29 11.99
C LEU A 161 -13.01 4.65 12.67
N LYS A 162 -14.24 5.20 12.70
CA LYS A 162 -14.57 6.44 13.40
C LYS A 162 -14.40 6.37 14.93
N LEU A 163 -14.34 5.18 15.51
CA LEU A 163 -14.09 5.01 16.95
C LEU A 163 -12.60 4.96 17.29
N LEU A 164 -11.75 4.67 16.31
CA LEU A 164 -10.30 4.69 16.50
C LEU A 164 -9.81 6.14 16.62
N PRO A 165 -8.77 6.40 17.44
CA PRO A 165 -8.18 7.73 17.53
C PRO A 165 -7.73 8.27 16.16
N ASP A 166 -7.87 9.58 15.95
CA ASP A 166 -7.50 10.21 14.68
C ASP A 166 -5.98 10.36 14.51
N ASP A 167 -5.24 10.41 15.62
CA ASP A 167 -3.80 10.65 15.70
C ASP A 167 -2.92 9.39 15.51
N ILE A 168 -3.52 8.20 15.50
CA ILE A 168 -2.79 6.97 15.22
C ILE A 168 -2.61 6.74 13.72
N SER A 169 -1.46 6.16 13.34
CA SER A 169 -1.09 5.97 11.94
C SER A 169 -2.05 5.02 11.20
N PRO A 170 -2.18 5.14 9.86
CA PRO A 170 -2.96 4.19 9.06
C PRO A 170 -2.50 2.73 9.23
N VAL A 171 -1.19 2.49 9.38
CA VAL A 171 -0.62 1.16 9.66
C VAL A 171 -1.15 0.61 10.98
N THR A 172 -1.18 1.45 12.03
CA THR A 172 -1.72 1.10 13.35
C THR A 172 -3.23 0.82 13.27
N LYS A 173 -3.99 1.62 12.52
CA LYS A 173 -5.42 1.37 12.28
C LYS A 173 -5.63 0.03 11.56
N ILE A 174 -4.82 -0.30 10.56
CA ILE A 174 -4.88 -1.59 9.87
C ILE A 174 -4.53 -2.75 10.82
N SER A 175 -3.50 -2.59 11.67
CA SER A 175 -3.15 -3.61 12.67
C SER A 175 -4.29 -3.93 13.65
N PHE A 176 -5.12 -2.92 13.97
CA PHE A 176 -6.34 -3.14 14.74
C PHE A 176 -7.29 -4.06 13.97
N PHE A 177 -7.61 -3.73 12.72
CA PHE A 177 -8.53 -4.53 11.89
C PHE A 177 -8.02 -5.95 11.61
N THR A 178 -6.71 -6.18 11.60
CA THR A 178 -6.11 -7.50 11.44
C THR A 178 -5.91 -8.25 12.76
N SER A 179 -6.18 -7.62 13.91
CA SER A 179 -6.09 -8.27 15.22
C SER A 179 -7.24 -9.25 15.45
N THR A 180 -6.98 -10.29 16.24
CA THR A 180 -7.98 -11.31 16.58
C THR A 180 -8.91 -10.81 17.68
N VAL A 181 -10.22 -11.05 17.53
CA VAL A 181 -11.22 -10.65 18.54
C VAL A 181 -11.30 -11.66 19.68
N VAL A 182 -11.25 -12.96 19.34
CA VAL A 182 -11.30 -14.08 20.27
C VAL A 182 -10.16 -15.04 19.93
N GLU A 183 -9.25 -15.28 20.88
CA GLU A 183 -8.04 -16.09 20.65
C GLU A 183 -8.37 -17.52 20.17
N LYS A 184 -9.51 -18.07 20.58
CA LYS A 184 -9.92 -19.44 20.23
C LYS A 184 -10.37 -19.62 18.78
N GLU A 185 -10.84 -18.58 18.10
CA GLU A 185 -11.32 -18.69 16.70
C GLU A 185 -10.29 -18.26 15.66
N ASN A 186 -9.18 -17.63 16.08
CA ASN A 186 -8.13 -17.08 15.22
C ASN A 186 -8.64 -16.21 14.05
N LYS A 187 -9.85 -15.63 14.16
CA LYS A 187 -10.44 -14.73 13.17
C LYS A 187 -10.07 -13.30 13.48
N SER A 188 -9.62 -12.58 12.46
CA SER A 188 -9.40 -11.13 12.55
C SER A 188 -10.72 -10.37 12.57
N ILE A 189 -10.69 -9.09 12.96
CA ILE A 189 -11.85 -8.20 12.83
C ILE A 189 -12.32 -8.14 11.37
N ILE A 190 -11.40 -8.07 10.40
CA ILE A 190 -11.76 -8.09 8.97
C ILE A 190 -12.55 -9.35 8.62
N ASP A 191 -12.11 -10.52 9.06
CA ASP A 191 -12.80 -11.78 8.76
C ASP A 191 -14.22 -11.76 9.32
N ILE A 192 -14.38 -11.27 10.55
CA ILE A 192 -15.69 -11.14 11.20
C ILE A 192 -16.59 -10.17 10.41
N LEU A 193 -16.06 -9.01 10.02
CA LEU A 193 -16.82 -7.98 9.29
C LEU A 193 -17.27 -8.45 7.89
N LYS A 194 -16.58 -9.42 7.29
CA LYS A 194 -16.97 -10.04 6.02
C LYS A 194 -18.04 -11.12 6.16
N THR A 195 -18.43 -11.51 7.38
CA THR A 195 -19.50 -12.49 7.58
C THR A 195 -20.88 -11.84 7.64
N ASN A 196 -21.90 -12.53 7.13
CA ASN A 196 -23.28 -12.05 7.15
C ASN A 196 -23.97 -12.22 8.53
N ASN A 197 -23.32 -12.89 9.49
CA ASN A 197 -23.93 -13.31 10.76
C ASN A 197 -23.17 -12.77 11.98
N ILE A 198 -22.87 -11.47 11.99
CA ILE A 198 -22.17 -10.86 13.12
C ILE A 198 -23.15 -10.62 14.26
N THR A 199 -22.87 -11.19 15.44
CA THR A 199 -23.71 -10.95 16.62
C THR A 199 -23.51 -9.53 17.18
N SER A 200 -24.57 -8.96 17.76
CA SER A 200 -24.50 -7.67 18.46
C SER A 200 -23.47 -7.65 19.58
N ASN A 201 -23.24 -8.79 20.25
CA ASN A 201 -22.22 -8.93 21.29
C ASN A 201 -20.80 -8.86 20.70
N THR A 202 -20.53 -9.55 19.59
CA THR A 202 -19.23 -9.45 18.92
C THR A 202 -18.94 -8.03 18.46
N LEU A 203 -19.93 -7.33 17.89
CA LEU A 203 -19.79 -5.93 17.49
C LEU A 203 -19.55 -5.00 18.68
N SER A 204 -20.21 -5.22 19.83
CA SER A 204 -19.99 -4.39 21.02
C SER A 204 -18.57 -4.53 21.56
N ILE A 205 -18.02 -5.75 21.58
CA ILE A 205 -16.63 -6.03 21.97
C ILE A 205 -15.65 -5.30 21.04
N ILE A 206 -15.84 -5.40 19.73
CA ILE A 206 -14.96 -4.73 18.74
C ILE A 206 -14.99 -3.21 18.92
N ARG A 207 -16.19 -2.62 19.06
CA ARG A 207 -16.35 -1.18 19.26
C ARG A 207 -15.73 -0.71 20.57
N ASN A 208 -15.87 -1.48 21.65
CA ASN A 208 -15.22 -1.17 22.92
C ASN A 208 -13.70 -1.21 22.81
N ARG A 209 -13.14 -2.24 22.14
CA ARG A 209 -11.70 -2.31 21.83
C ARG A 209 -11.24 -1.10 21.02
N ALA A 210 -11.97 -0.70 19.98
CA ALA A 210 -11.62 0.45 19.16
C ALA A 210 -11.50 1.75 19.98
N ARG A 211 -12.43 1.99 20.91
CA ARG A 211 -12.43 3.20 21.76
C ARG A 211 -11.23 3.31 22.69
N VAL A 212 -10.70 2.19 23.17
CA VAL A 212 -9.54 2.15 24.08
C VAL A 212 -8.22 1.91 23.35
N PHE A 213 -8.28 1.56 22.06
CA PHE A 213 -7.10 1.27 21.25
C PHE A 213 -6.18 2.49 21.14
N GLY A 214 -4.87 2.27 21.23
CA GLY A 214 -3.87 3.35 21.20
C GLY A 214 -3.78 4.18 22.49
N ARG A 215 -4.82 4.19 23.35
CA ARG A 215 -4.80 4.87 24.66
C ARG A 215 -4.04 4.10 25.75
N GLN A 216 -3.75 2.83 25.51
CA GLN A 216 -2.95 1.96 26.39
C GLN A 216 -1.48 1.87 25.98
N MET A 217 -1.07 2.61 24.94
CA MET A 217 0.29 2.60 24.37
C MET A 217 1.07 3.90 24.65
N GLY A 218 0.55 4.73 25.57
CA GLY A 218 1.18 5.96 26.06
C GLY A 218 1.73 5.79 27.47
#